data_AF-A0A4V2V4H5-F1
#
_entry.id   AF-A0A4V2V4H5-F1
#
_cell.length_a   1.000
_cell.length_b   1.000
_cell.length_c   1.000
_cell.angle_alpha   90.00
_cell.angle_beta   90.00
_cell.angle_gamma   90.00
#
_symmetry.space_group_name_H-M   'P 1'
#
loop_
_entity.id
_entity.type
_entity.pdbx_description
1 polymer ?
#
loop_
_entity_poly.entity_id
_entity_poly.type
_entity_poly.pdbx_seq_one_letter_code
_entity_poly.pdbx_strand_id
1 'polypeptide(L)'
;MDILDVIPLSLLKQHIEYDDNDRDEQITFYAQSALDYCLKWCDEPAWKAPEDIPHPVKLAALLVLGDMFEHRTSQSEIQLYENKAAERLLFHHRNWRGGE
;
A
#
# COMPACT_ATOMS: atom_id res chain seq x y z
N MET A 1 -1.30 12.64 -3.00
CA MET A 1 -2.27 11.80 -3.73
C MET A 1 -3.12 11.12 -2.67
N ASP A 2 -4.44 11.24 -2.76
CA ASP A 2 -5.35 10.61 -1.80
C ASP A 2 -5.51 9.11 -2.13
N ILE A 3 -5.37 8.24 -1.12
CA ILE A 3 -5.56 6.80 -1.29
C ILE A 3 -6.93 6.45 -1.83
N LEU A 4 -8.00 7.14 -1.42
CA LEU A 4 -9.37 6.77 -1.78
C LEU A 4 -9.67 7.02 -3.27
N ASP A 5 -8.90 7.92 -3.91
CA ASP A 5 -8.93 8.12 -5.36
C ASP A 5 -8.14 7.04 -6.12
N VAL A 6 -7.14 6.41 -5.49
CA VAL A 6 -6.29 5.37 -6.09
C VAL A 6 -6.93 3.98 -5.93
N ILE A 7 -7.44 3.70 -4.74
CA ILE A 7 -8.08 2.45 -4.33
C ILE A 7 -9.28 2.80 -3.43
N PRO A 8 -10.53 2.51 -3.86
CA PRO A 8 -11.70 2.88 -3.08
C PRO A 8 -11.77 2.10 -1.77
N LEU A 9 -12.34 2.72 -0.73
CA LEU A 9 -12.48 2.11 0.61
C LEU A 9 -13.15 0.74 0.59
N SER A 10 -14.13 0.52 -0.29
CA SER A 10 -14.78 -0.78 -0.47
C SER A 10 -13.80 -1.89 -0.86
N LEU A 11 -12.82 -1.59 -1.71
CA LEU A 11 -11.79 -2.56 -2.11
C LEU A 11 -10.73 -2.76 -1.02
N LEU A 12 -10.37 -1.69 -0.30
CA LEU A 12 -9.48 -1.80 0.87
C LEU A 12 -10.08 -2.75 1.91
N LYS A 13 -11.36 -2.55 2.25
CA LYS A 13 -12.13 -3.38 3.17
C LYS A 13 -12.27 -4.83 2.70
N GLN A 14 -12.56 -5.04 1.41
CA GLN A 14 -12.59 -6.38 0.81
C GLN A 14 -11.24 -7.10 0.91
N HIS A 15 -10.12 -6.38 0.75
CA HIS A 15 -8.79 -6.98 0.81
C HIS A 15 -8.45 -7.55 2.20
N ILE A 16 -8.85 -6.84 3.26
CA ILE A 16 -8.64 -7.25 4.67
C ILE A 16 -9.85 -7.99 5.26
N GLU A 17 -10.81 -8.39 4.42
CA GLU A 17 -12.03 -9.11 4.82
C GLU A 17 -12.82 -8.42 5.95
N TYR A 18 -12.85 -7.08 5.96
CA TYR A 18 -13.55 -6.27 6.97
C TYR A 18 -14.86 -5.70 6.44
N ASP A 19 -15.99 -5.95 7.11
CA ASP A 19 -17.32 -5.54 6.63
C ASP A 19 -17.93 -4.34 7.37
N ASP A 20 -17.54 -4.08 8.63
CA ASP A 20 -18.05 -2.95 9.44
C ASP A 20 -17.39 -1.59 9.11
N ASN A 21 -18.03 -0.48 9.46
CA ASN A 21 -17.59 0.90 9.18
C ASN A 21 -16.99 1.62 10.39
N ASP A 22 -16.96 0.99 11.57
CA ASP A 22 -16.42 1.56 12.82
C ASP A 22 -14.90 1.86 12.76
N ARG A 23 -14.19 1.31 11.78
CA ARG A 23 -12.74 1.47 11.57
C ARG A 23 -12.36 2.15 10.26
N ASP A 24 -13.31 2.75 9.54
CA ASP A 24 -13.05 3.36 8.24
C ASP A 24 -11.90 4.39 8.29
N GLU A 25 -11.84 5.20 9.35
CA GLU A 25 -10.74 6.16 9.56
C GLU A 25 -9.38 5.47 9.73
N GLN A 26 -9.32 4.40 10.55
CA GLN A 26 -8.09 3.65 10.78
C GLN A 26 -7.62 2.91 9.52
N ILE A 27 -8.54 2.28 8.79
CA ILE A 27 -8.25 1.58 7.53
C ILE A 27 -7.73 2.58 6.49
N THR A 28 -8.37 3.74 6.38
CA THR A 28 -7.93 4.82 5.48
C THR A 28 -6.54 5.30 5.85
N PHE A 29 -6.24 5.48 7.14
CA PHE A 29 -4.92 5.90 7.62
C PHE A 29 -3.82 4.88 7.27
N TYR A 30 -4.07 3.58 7.50
CA TYR A 30 -3.12 2.54 7.13
C TYR A 30 -2.93 2.43 5.63
N ALA A 31 -4.01 2.53 4.85
CA ALA A 31 -3.95 2.46 3.40
C ALA A 31 -3.22 3.66 2.79
N GLN A 32 -3.42 4.88 3.33
CA GLN A 32 -2.64 6.06 2.93
C GLN A 32 -1.15 5.85 3.25
N SER A 33 -0.82 5.36 4.44
CA SER A 33 0.57 5.07 4.82
C SER A 33 1.22 4.01 3.91
N ALA A 34 0.46 2.99 3.53
CA ALA A 34 0.90 1.95 2.60
C ALA A 34 1.16 2.52 1.19
N LEU A 35 0.28 3.38 0.69
CA LEU A 35 0.49 4.06 -0.59
C LEU A 35 1.73 4.95 -0.54
N ASP A 36 1.88 5.78 0.49
CA ASP A 36 3.03 6.68 0.63
C ASP A 36 4.36 5.89 0.67
N TYR A 37 4.37 4.74 1.35
CA TYR A 37 5.52 3.81 1.33
C TYR A 37 5.82 3.32 -0.09
N CYS A 38 4.83 2.81 -0.81
CA CYS A 38 5.00 2.31 -2.18
C CYS A 38 5.47 3.40 -3.15
N LEU A 39 4.87 4.60 -3.07
CA LEU A 39 5.24 5.74 -3.91
C LEU A 39 6.69 6.15 -3.66
N LYS A 40 7.08 6.28 -2.38
CA LYS A 40 8.46 6.64 -2.01
C LYS A 40 9.47 5.56 -2.40
N TRP A 41 9.08 4.30 -2.34
CA TRP A 41 9.94 3.20 -2.75
C TRP A 41 10.19 3.20 -4.26
N CYS A 42 9.15 3.45 -5.05
CA CYS A 42 9.25 3.52 -6.51
C CYS A 42 9.91 4.81 -7.00
N ASP A 43 9.75 5.93 -6.31
CA ASP A 43 10.38 7.23 -6.62
C ASP A 43 10.16 7.71 -8.07
N GLU A 44 8.94 7.50 -8.60
CA GLU A 44 8.58 7.81 -9.99
C GLU A 44 7.90 9.18 -10.11
N PRO A 45 8.61 10.24 -10.58
CA PRO A 45 8.07 11.60 -10.66
C PRO A 45 6.99 11.78 -11.74
N ALA A 46 6.84 10.81 -12.66
CA ALA A 46 5.79 10.86 -13.68
C ALA A 46 4.38 10.66 -13.10
N TRP A 47 4.25 10.04 -11.92
CA TRP A 47 2.96 9.77 -11.28
C TRP A 47 2.39 11.02 -10.60
N LYS A 48 1.49 11.71 -11.29
CA LYS A 48 0.90 12.99 -10.85
C LYS A 48 -0.59 12.86 -10.51
N ALA A 49 -1.24 11.84 -11.03
CA ALA A 49 -2.67 11.57 -10.84
C ALA A 49 -2.91 10.10 -10.43
N PRO A 50 -4.05 9.79 -9.78
CA PRO A 50 -4.38 8.43 -9.32
C PRO A 50 -4.37 7.36 -10.43
N GLU A 51 -4.72 7.74 -11.65
CA GLU A 51 -4.70 6.91 -12.85
C GLU A 51 -3.29 6.57 -13.35
N ASP A 52 -2.28 7.33 -12.95
CA ASP A 52 -0.88 7.05 -13.32
C ASP A 52 -0.32 5.86 -12.55
N ILE A 53 -0.93 5.50 -11.41
CA ILE A 53 -0.43 4.44 -10.52
C ILE A 53 -0.72 3.07 -11.15
N PRO A 54 0.31 2.28 -11.48
CA PRO A 54 0.13 0.96 -12.06
C PRO A 54 -0.57 -0.01 -11.10
N HIS A 55 -1.40 -0.91 -11.64
CA HIS A 55 -2.06 -1.96 -10.85
C HIS A 55 -1.10 -2.77 -9.96
N PRO A 56 0.13 -3.14 -10.39
CA PRO A 56 1.10 -3.80 -9.51
C PRO A 56 1.44 -2.99 -8.25
N VAL A 57 1.56 -1.66 -8.37
CA VAL A 57 1.83 -0.76 -7.25
C VAL A 57 0.61 -0.67 -6.33
N LYS A 58 -0.60 -0.62 -6.90
CA LYS A 58 -1.86 -0.68 -6.12
C LYS A 58 -1.95 -2.00 -5.33
N LEU A 59 -1.62 -3.12 -5.94
CA LEU A 59 -1.63 -4.43 -5.27
C LEU A 59 -0.55 -4.52 -4.18
N ALA A 60 0.63 -3.93 -4.40
CA ALA A 60 1.66 -3.85 -3.35
C ALA A 60 1.17 -3.01 -2.16
N ALA A 61 0.48 -1.89 -2.39
CA ALA A 61 -0.11 -1.09 -1.31
C ALA A 61 -1.18 -1.88 -0.53
N LEU A 62 -1.97 -2.74 -1.19
CA LEU A 62 -2.89 -3.66 -0.52
C LEU A 62 -2.14 -4.65 0.39
N LEU A 63 -1.07 -5.28 -0.10
CA LEU A 63 -0.27 -6.21 0.73
C LEU A 63 0.33 -5.53 1.96
N VAL A 64 0.79 -4.27 1.81
CA VAL A 64 1.31 -3.48 2.95
C VAL A 64 0.18 -3.07 3.90
N LEU A 65 -1.01 -2.72 3.39
CA LEU A 65 -2.19 -2.48 4.21
C LEU A 65 -2.54 -3.71 5.05
N GLY A 66 -2.60 -4.89 4.43
CA GLY A 66 -2.88 -6.15 5.13
C GLY A 66 -1.86 -6.38 6.26
N ASP A 67 -0.58 -6.16 5.99
CA ASP A 67 0.47 -6.27 7.00
C ASP A 67 0.26 -5.28 8.18
N MET A 68 0.00 -4.00 7.90
CA MET A 68 -0.21 -2.99 8.95
C MET A 68 -1.48 -3.23 9.77
N PHE A 69 -2.54 -3.78 9.14
CA PHE A 69 -3.81 -4.04 9.81
C PHE A 69 -3.71 -5.22 10.79
N GLU A 70 -3.03 -6.29 10.37
CA GLU A 70 -2.84 -7.53 11.12
C GLU A 70 -1.70 -7.45 12.15
N HIS A 71 -0.57 -6.82 11.80
CA HIS A 71 0.65 -6.78 12.61
C HIS A 71 0.90 -5.39 13.21
N ARG A 72 0.30 -5.14 14.38
CA ARG A 72 0.22 -3.79 14.97
C ARG A 72 1.39 -3.36 15.86
N THR A 73 2.31 -4.26 16.16
CA THR A 73 3.42 -4.01 17.08
C THR A 73 4.74 -4.08 16.36
N SER A 74 5.69 -3.21 16.74
CA SER A 74 7.04 -3.21 16.17
C SER A 74 7.85 -4.46 16.53
N GLN A 75 7.42 -5.18 17.57
CA GLN A 75 7.97 -6.46 17.99
C GLN A 75 6.81 -7.42 18.24
N SER A 76 6.97 -8.66 17.81
CA SER A 76 6.03 -9.76 18.02
C SER A 76 6.77 -10.96 18.61
N GLU A 77 6.07 -11.77 19.39
CA GLU A 77 6.63 -13.01 19.94
C GLU A 77 6.87 -14.06 18.83
N ILE A 78 6.05 -14.01 17.79
CA ILE A 78 6.18 -14.82 16.58
C ILE A 78 7.02 -14.10 15.53
N GLN A 79 7.90 -14.83 14.84
CA GLN A 79 8.65 -14.30 13.71
C GLN A 79 7.72 -14.10 12.52
N LEU A 80 7.72 -12.91 11.95
CA LEU A 80 7.07 -12.62 10.67
C LEU A 80 8.05 -12.83 9.52
N TYR A 81 7.57 -13.38 8.41
CA TYR A 81 8.36 -13.60 7.20
C TYR A 81 7.88 -12.67 6.10
N GLU A 82 8.82 -12.08 5.39
CA GLU A 82 8.53 -11.17 4.29
C GLU A 82 7.81 -11.88 3.14
N ASN A 83 6.69 -11.28 2.69
CA ASN A 83 6.07 -11.67 1.43
C ASN A 83 6.79 -10.98 0.26
N LYS A 84 7.65 -11.73 -0.43
CA LYS A 84 8.43 -11.26 -1.59
C LYS A 84 7.59 -10.70 -2.75
N ALA A 85 6.28 -10.98 -2.79
CA ALA A 85 5.42 -10.43 -3.82
C ALA A 85 5.38 -8.89 -3.76
N ALA A 86 5.32 -8.30 -2.57
CA ALA A 86 5.24 -6.84 -2.41
C ALA A 86 6.45 -6.14 -3.05
N GLU A 87 7.67 -6.58 -2.70
CA GLU A 87 8.91 -6.05 -3.29
C GLU A 87 8.94 -6.25 -4.81
N ARG A 88 8.62 -7.47 -5.28
CA ARG A 88 8.68 -7.82 -6.72
C ARG A 88 7.71 -7.00 -7.57
N LEU A 89 6.53 -6.70 -7.05
CA LEU A 89 5.53 -5.86 -7.72
C LEU A 89 6.05 -4.43 -7.88
N LEU A 90 6.69 -3.88 -6.84
CA LEU A 90 7.24 -2.53 -6.87
C LEU A 90 8.49 -2.43 -7.75
N PHE A 91 9.34 -3.46 -7.74
CA PHE A 91 10.67 -3.46 -8.38
C PHE A 91 10.67 -3.07 -9.85
N HIS A 92 9.68 -3.55 -10.62
CA HIS A 92 9.57 -3.22 -12.03
C HIS A 92 9.13 -1.77 -12.31
N HIS A 93 8.60 -1.09 -11.30
CA HIS A 93 8.12 0.29 -11.36
C HIS A 93 9.02 1.27 -10.61
N ARG A 94 10.17 0.81 -10.11
CA ARG A 94 11.15 1.69 -9.48
C ARG A 94 11.87 2.52 -10.53
N ASN A 95 11.87 3.82 -10.32
CA ASN A 95 12.75 4.72 -11.02
C ASN A 95 14.17 4.54 -10.49
N TRP A 96 15.08 4.10 -11.36
CA TRP A 96 16.49 3.89 -11.03
C TRP A 96 17.38 5.08 -11.37
N ARG A 97 16.86 6.04 -12.13
CA ARG A 97 17.69 7.12 -12.70
C ARG A 97 17.93 8.27 -11.73
N GLY A 98 17.19 8.31 -10.60
CA GLY A 98 17.13 9.46 -9.70
C GLY A 98 16.44 10.63 -10.39
N GLY A 99 15.54 11.33 -9.70
CA GLY A 99 14.86 12.49 -10.29
C GLY A 99 15.85 13.55 -10.77
N GLU A 100 15.67 14.04 -12.00
CA GLU A 100 16.16 15.38 -12.39
C GLU A 100 15.37 16.47 -11.65
#